data_AF-A0A550HC80-F1
#
_entry.id   AF-A0A550HC80-F1
#
_cell.length_a   1.000
_cell.length_b   1.000
_cell.length_c   1.000
_cell.angle_alpha   90.00
_cell.angle_beta   90.00
_cell.angle_gamma   90.00
#
_symmetry.space_group_name_H-M   'P 1'
#
loop_
_entity.id
_entity.type
_entity.pdbx_description
1 polymer ?
#
loop_
_entity_poly.entity_id
_entity_poly.type
_entity_poly.pdbx_seq_one_letter_code
_entity_poly.pdbx_strand_id
1 'polypeptide(L)'
;MLQQIHAVNENLHRFLTVYQTLATSLVAAVLALFVGYREWGVDTATARGGVIGLLVLTTVVAAFTATLIVIGALAWLDYRNEECDLTDEMVAPDFRKRPRTRNFLRWYETYVLAFIVTSVLVMWLLAVLFLLPAMR
;
A
#
# COMPACT_ATOMS: atom_id res chain seq x y z
N MET A 1 -17.15 -11.37 -17.54
CA MET A 1 -16.74 -12.17 -16.38
C MET A 1 -15.22 -12.23 -16.18
N LEU A 2 -14.45 -12.95 -17.00
CA LEU A 2 -12.97 -12.99 -16.88
C LEU A 2 -12.28 -11.63 -17.03
N GLN A 3 -12.82 -10.74 -17.88
CA GLN A 3 -12.28 -9.38 -18.08
C GLN A 3 -12.36 -8.49 -16.82
N GLN A 4 -13.41 -8.61 -16.00
CA GLN A 4 -13.53 -7.80 -14.77
C GLN A 4 -12.53 -8.24 -13.69
N ILE A 5 -12.30 -9.55 -13.55
CA ILE A 5 -11.26 -10.08 -12.65
C ILE A 5 -9.88 -9.60 -13.09
N HIS A 6 -9.62 -9.59 -14.41
CA HIS A 6 -8.36 -9.08 -14.94
C HIS A 6 -8.19 -7.58 -14.69
N ALA A 7 -9.24 -6.78 -14.88
CA ALA A 7 -9.22 -5.34 -14.60
C ALA A 7 -8.98 -5.03 -13.12
N VAL A 8 -9.55 -5.80 -12.19
CA VAL A 8 -9.30 -5.62 -10.74
C VAL A 8 -7.83 -5.92 -10.40
N ASN A 9 -7.27 -7.00 -10.97
CA ASN A 9 -5.87 -7.36 -10.74
C ASN A 9 -4.91 -6.32 -11.35
N GLU A 10 -5.19 -5.85 -12.56
CA GLU A 10 -4.40 -4.83 -13.24
C GLU A 10 -4.42 -3.49 -12.49
N ASN A 11 -5.58 -3.09 -11.97
CA ASN A 11 -5.71 -1.93 -11.09
C ASN A 11 -4.87 -2.08 -9.83
N LEU A 12 -4.81 -3.27 -9.23
CA LEU A 12 -4.02 -3.50 -8.03
C LEU A 12 -2.51 -3.38 -8.30
N HIS A 13 -2.03 -3.96 -9.41
CA HIS A 13 -0.65 -3.74 -9.85
C HIS A 13 -0.36 -2.27 -10.13
N ARG A 14 -1.29 -1.55 -10.76
CA ARG A 14 -1.15 -0.12 -11.02
C ARG A 14 -1.04 0.69 -9.72
N PHE A 15 -1.89 0.42 -8.73
CA PHE A 15 -1.82 1.09 -7.43
C PHE A 15 -0.52 0.77 -6.68
N LEU A 16 -0.05 -0.48 -6.78
CA LEU A 16 1.24 -0.86 -6.19
C LEU A 16 2.41 -0.12 -6.84
N THR A 17 2.42 0.00 -8.16
CA THR A 17 3.45 0.76 -8.89
C THR A 17 3.44 2.23 -8.47
N VAL A 18 2.26 2.86 -8.44
CA VAL A 18 2.11 4.27 -8.00
C VAL A 18 2.64 4.43 -6.57
N TYR A 19 2.29 3.51 -5.67
CA TYR A 19 2.81 3.51 -4.30
C TYR A 19 4.33 3.42 -4.27
N GLN A 20 4.93 2.47 -4.99
CA GLN A 20 6.38 2.30 -5.03
C GLN A 20 7.09 3.54 -5.56
N THR A 21 6.57 4.16 -6.63
CA THR A 21 7.13 5.39 -7.18
C THR A 21 7.09 6.53 -6.16
N LEU A 22 5.93 6.77 -5.54
CA LEU A 22 5.77 7.84 -4.55
C LEU A 22 6.62 7.58 -3.31
N ALA A 23 6.57 6.38 -2.75
CA ALA A 23 7.36 6.00 -1.59
C ALA A 23 8.87 6.18 -1.86
N THR A 24 9.36 5.70 -3.00
CA THR A 24 10.78 5.84 -3.37
C THR A 24 11.17 7.31 -3.52
N SER A 25 10.34 8.14 -4.17
CA SER A 25 10.62 9.57 -4.33
C SER A 25 10.64 10.32 -2.98
N LEU A 26 9.71 10.01 -2.07
CA LEU A 26 9.61 10.66 -0.77
C LEU A 26 10.77 10.23 0.14
N VAL A 27 11.14 8.95 0.13
CA VAL A 27 12.30 8.45 0.86
C VAL A 27 13.59 9.06 0.33
N ALA A 28 13.74 9.17 -1.00
CA ALA A 28 14.87 9.86 -1.60
C ALA A 28 14.93 11.33 -1.16
N ALA A 29 13.80 12.02 -1.10
CA ALA A 29 13.73 13.39 -0.59
C ALA A 29 14.12 13.49 0.89
N VAL A 30 13.70 12.54 1.74
CA VAL A 30 14.11 12.47 3.14
C VAL A 30 15.63 12.34 3.27
N LEU A 31 16.23 11.42 2.49
CA LEU A 31 17.68 11.21 2.50
C LEU A 31 18.44 12.43 1.97
N ALA A 32 17.95 13.04 0.88
CA ALA A 32 18.54 14.25 0.33
C ALA A 32 18.51 15.40 1.35
N LEU A 33 17.38 15.60 2.05
CA LEU A 33 17.28 16.59 3.12
C LEU A 33 18.25 16.27 4.28
N PHE A 34 18.34 15.01 4.69
CA PHE A 34 19.23 14.59 5.78
C PHE A 34 20.72 14.78 5.46
N VAL A 35 21.14 14.51 4.23
CA VAL A 35 22.54 14.69 3.81
C VAL A 35 22.84 16.16 3.50
N GLY A 36 21.89 16.87 2.88
CA GLY A 36 22.11 18.21 2.33
C GLY A 36 21.81 19.37 3.27
N TYR A 37 21.08 19.18 4.38
CA TYR A 37 20.58 20.33 5.18
C TYR A 37 21.69 21.29 5.65
N ARG A 38 22.87 20.76 5.98
CA ARG A 38 24.02 21.58 6.42
C ARG A 38 24.60 22.43 5.29
N GLU A 39 24.72 21.86 4.10
CA GLU A 39 25.24 22.56 2.92
C GLU A 39 24.23 23.59 2.40
N TRP A 40 22.92 23.29 2.50
CA TRP A 40 21.84 24.19 2.11
C TRP A 40 21.57 25.31 3.14
N GLY A 41 22.32 25.34 4.25
CA GLY A 41 22.13 26.34 5.31
C GLY A 41 20.77 26.26 6.00
N VAL A 42 20.12 25.09 5.96
CA VAL A 42 18.81 24.87 6.59
C VAL A 42 19.02 24.61 8.06
N ASP A 43 18.26 25.34 8.89
CA ASP A 43 18.28 25.15 10.34
C ASP A 43 17.89 23.71 10.73
N THR A 44 18.58 23.15 11.72
CA THR A 44 18.40 21.76 12.16
C THR A 44 16.96 21.48 12.60
N ALA A 45 16.29 22.43 13.25
CA ALA A 45 14.89 22.24 13.66
C ALA A 45 13.96 22.18 12.43
N THR A 46 14.23 23.03 11.43
CA THR A 46 13.49 23.04 10.16
C THR A 46 13.71 21.75 9.37
N ALA A 47 14.94 21.25 9.30
CA ALA A 47 15.28 20.00 8.62
C ALA A 47 14.63 18.78 9.29
N ARG A 48 14.62 18.72 10.63
CA ARG A 48 13.91 17.66 11.37
C ARG A 48 12.40 17.70 11.13
N GLY A 49 11.81 18.91 11.12
CA GLY A 49 10.40 19.10 10.76
C GLY A 49 10.10 18.61 9.33
N GLY A 50 11.00 18.88 8.38
CA GLY A 50 10.89 18.39 7.01
C GLY A 50 10.95 16.87 6.89
N VAL A 51 11.87 16.20 7.59
CA VAL A 51 11.96 14.73 7.62
C VAL A 51 10.66 14.12 8.17
N ILE A 52 10.15 14.65 9.28
CA ILE A 52 8.88 14.19 9.87
C ILE A 52 7.72 14.43 8.91
N GLY A 53 7.63 15.62 8.30
CA GLY A 53 6.59 15.95 7.34
C GLY A 53 6.58 15.02 6.12
N LEU A 54 7.75 14.73 5.56
CA LEU A 54 7.89 13.78 4.44
C LEU A 54 7.49 12.35 4.84
N LEU A 55 7.84 11.89 6.05
CA LEU A 55 7.41 10.58 6.56
C LEU A 55 5.90 10.51 6.79
N VAL A 56 5.29 11.59 7.27
CA VAL A 56 3.83 11.69 7.40
C VAL A 56 3.18 11.62 6.02
N LEU A 57 3.69 12.34 5.02
CA LEU A 57 3.17 12.27 3.66
C LEU A 57 3.28 10.85 3.08
N THR A 58 4.42 10.17 3.27
CA THR A 58 4.58 8.76 2.89
C THR A 58 3.56 7.86 3.58
N THR A 59 3.26 8.12 4.85
CA THR A 59 2.26 7.36 5.62
C THR A 59 0.85 7.58 5.07
N VAL A 60 0.49 8.80 4.68
CA VAL A 60 -0.80 9.12 4.05
C VAL A 60 -0.94 8.39 2.71
N VAL A 61 0.10 8.43 1.88
CA VAL A 61 0.12 7.71 0.59
C VAL A 61 -0.03 6.20 0.81
N ALA A 62 0.70 5.64 1.78
CA ALA A 62 0.59 4.22 2.14
C ALA A 62 -0.83 3.84 2.61
N ALA A 63 -1.43 4.64 3.48
CA ALA A 63 -2.78 4.42 3.99
C ALA A 63 -3.83 4.49 2.87
N PHE A 64 -3.68 5.44 1.95
CA PHE A 64 -4.54 5.56 0.78
C PHE A 64 -4.45 4.33 -0.13
N THR A 65 -3.22 3.90 -0.49
CA THR A 65 -3.00 2.69 -1.28
C THR A 65 -3.56 1.44 -0.60
N ALA A 66 -3.33 1.30 0.72
CA ALA A 66 -3.86 0.18 1.48
C ALA A 66 -5.40 0.15 1.45
N THR A 67 -6.05 1.31 1.56
CA THR A 67 -7.50 1.44 1.45
C THR A 67 -8.01 1.00 0.08
N LEU A 68 -7.36 1.43 -1.01
CA LEU A 68 -7.72 1.02 -2.37
C LEU A 68 -7.60 -0.50 -2.57
N ILE A 69 -6.55 -1.12 -2.03
CA ILE A 69 -6.36 -2.57 -2.08
C ILE A 69 -7.46 -3.30 -1.31
N VAL A 70 -7.79 -2.83 -0.09
CA VAL A 70 -8.85 -3.43 0.73
C VAL A 70 -10.20 -3.33 0.02
N ILE A 71 -10.55 -2.17 -0.52
CA ILE A 71 -11.81 -1.98 -1.27
C ILE A 71 -11.82 -2.86 -2.52
N GLY A 72 -10.71 -2.96 -3.25
CA GLY A 72 -10.59 -3.84 -4.42
C GLY A 72 -10.81 -5.31 -4.08
N ALA A 73 -10.24 -5.77 -2.95
CA ALA A 73 -10.44 -7.13 -2.46
C ALA A 73 -11.89 -7.40 -2.02
N LEU A 74 -12.55 -6.43 -1.38
CA LEU A 74 -13.96 -6.53 -1.00
C LEU A 74 -14.87 -6.57 -2.23
N ALA A 75 -14.63 -5.69 -3.21
CA ALA A 75 -15.38 -5.68 -4.47
C ALA A 75 -15.22 -7.00 -5.24
N TRP A 76 -14.02 -7.60 -5.21
CA TRP A 76 -13.81 -8.92 -5.79
C TRP A 76 -14.64 -9.99 -5.08
N LEU A 77 -14.71 -9.99 -3.74
CA LEU A 77 -15.50 -10.96 -2.98
C LEU A 77 -16.98 -10.88 -3.35
N ASP A 78 -17.50 -9.66 -3.45
CA ASP A 78 -18.90 -9.41 -3.77
C ASP A 78 -19.24 -9.92 -5.16
N TYR A 79 -18.47 -9.48 -6.15
CA TYR A 79 -18.58 -9.95 -7.54
C TYR A 79 -18.45 -11.48 -7.66
N ARG A 80 -17.58 -12.09 -6.85
CA ARG A 80 -17.37 -13.55 -6.85
C ARG A 80 -18.57 -14.31 -6.28
N ASN A 81 -19.30 -13.72 -5.33
CA ASN A 81 -20.56 -14.26 -4.82
C ASN A 81 -21.66 -14.13 -5.87
N GLU A 82 -21.82 -12.95 -6.48
CA GLU A 82 -22.80 -12.73 -7.57
C GLU A 82 -22.60 -13.73 -8.72
N GLU A 83 -21.35 -13.98 -9.13
CA GLU A 83 -21.07 -14.97 -10.17
C GLU A 83 -21.45 -16.40 -9.76
N CYS A 84 -21.29 -16.76 -8.47
CA CYS A 84 -21.73 -18.08 -8.00
C CYS A 84 -23.26 -18.18 -8.05
N ASP A 85 -23.98 -17.14 -7.64
CA ASP A 85 -25.45 -17.13 -7.63
C ASP A 85 -26.01 -17.23 -9.06
N LEU A 86 -25.44 -16.50 -10.02
CA LEU A 86 -25.83 -16.59 -11.44
C LEU A 86 -25.53 -17.97 -12.04
N THR A 87 -24.41 -18.59 -11.69
CA THR A 87 -24.06 -19.92 -12.24
C THR A 87 -24.88 -21.05 -11.62
N ASP A 88 -25.31 -20.88 -10.37
CA ASP A 88 -26.24 -21.78 -9.69
C ASP A 88 -27.60 -21.80 -10.40
N GLU A 89 -28.09 -20.61 -10.79
CA GLU A 89 -29.39 -20.45 -11.46
C GLU A 89 -29.36 -20.93 -12.93
N MET A 90 -28.29 -20.63 -13.67
CA MET A 90 -28.25 -20.83 -15.12
C MET A 90 -27.67 -22.19 -15.58
N VAL A 91 -26.82 -22.84 -14.77
CA VAL A 91 -26.08 -24.04 -15.21
C VAL A 91 -26.52 -25.26 -14.41
N ALA A 92 -26.21 -25.28 -13.12
CA ALA A 92 -26.57 -26.36 -12.20
C ALA A 92 -26.32 -25.91 -10.76
N PRO A 93 -27.14 -26.39 -9.80
CA PRO A 93 -26.89 -26.14 -8.39
C PRO A 93 -25.52 -26.70 -7.95
N ASP A 94 -24.82 -25.90 -7.15
CA ASP A 94 -23.48 -26.10 -6.59
C ASP A 94 -22.37 -26.30 -7.64
N PHE A 95 -22.56 -25.78 -8.87
CA PHE A 95 -21.55 -25.87 -9.93
C PHE A 95 -20.23 -25.20 -9.53
N ARG A 96 -20.28 -24.11 -8.73
CA ARG A 96 -19.09 -23.41 -8.23
C ARG A 96 -19.24 -23.01 -6.77
N LYS A 97 -18.27 -23.44 -5.94
CA LYS A 97 -18.24 -23.13 -4.50
C LYS A 97 -17.96 -21.65 -4.24
N ARG A 98 -18.73 -21.08 -3.30
CA ARG A 98 -18.56 -19.70 -2.81
C ARG A 98 -17.16 -19.47 -2.21
N PRO A 99 -16.60 -18.26 -2.36
CA PRO A 99 -15.30 -17.90 -1.79
C PRO A 99 -15.34 -18.00 -0.27
N ARG A 100 -14.44 -18.80 0.31
CA ARG A 100 -14.24 -18.87 1.77
C ARG A 100 -13.30 -17.74 2.18
N THR A 101 -13.79 -16.82 3.00
CA THR A 101 -13.00 -15.73 3.61
C THR A 101 -11.78 -16.26 4.37
N ARG A 102 -11.84 -17.47 4.93
CA ARG A 102 -10.70 -18.11 5.64
C ARG A 102 -9.46 -18.36 4.77
N ASN A 103 -9.56 -18.20 3.45
CA ASN A 103 -8.42 -18.28 2.51
C ASN A 103 -7.69 -16.95 2.28
N PHE A 104 -7.96 -15.89 3.07
CA PHE A 104 -7.24 -14.60 2.95
C PHE A 104 -5.71 -14.75 2.89
N LEU A 105 -5.10 -15.70 3.62
CA LEU A 105 -3.66 -15.96 3.58
C LEU A 105 -3.13 -16.48 2.23
N ARG A 106 -4.01 -16.91 1.31
CA ARG A 106 -3.63 -17.28 -0.06
C ARG A 106 -3.69 -16.10 -1.03
N TRP A 107 -4.25 -14.98 -0.60
CA TRP A 107 -4.48 -13.82 -1.46
C TRP A 107 -3.22 -12.97 -1.54
N TYR A 108 -2.79 -12.69 -2.76
CA TYR A 108 -1.61 -11.85 -2.98
C TYR A 108 -1.79 -10.45 -2.38
N GLU A 109 -3.04 -9.94 -2.35
CA GLU A 109 -3.41 -8.66 -1.73
C GLU A 109 -3.00 -8.57 -0.26
N THR A 110 -3.09 -9.68 0.49
CA THR A 110 -2.71 -9.69 1.91
C THR A 110 -1.21 -9.48 2.11
N TYR A 111 -0.39 -10.08 1.25
CA TYR A 111 1.06 -9.90 1.28
C TYR A 111 1.47 -8.50 0.82
N VAL A 112 0.76 -7.91 -0.15
CA VAL A 112 0.97 -6.51 -0.56
C VAL A 112 0.64 -5.54 0.58
N LEU A 113 -0.48 -5.74 1.28
CA LEU A 113 -0.82 -4.94 2.46
C LEU A 113 0.22 -5.09 3.57
N ALA A 114 0.63 -6.32 3.87
CA ALA A 114 1.67 -6.58 4.85
C ALA A 114 2.99 -5.89 4.48
N PHE A 115 3.35 -5.91 3.19
CA PHE A 115 4.53 -5.20 2.67
C PHE A 115 4.42 -3.68 2.88
N ILE A 116 3.28 -3.07 2.52
CA ILE A 116 3.06 -1.62 2.71
C ILE A 116 3.20 -1.26 4.19
N VAL A 117 2.49 -1.96 5.09
CA VAL A 117 2.52 -1.70 6.53
C VAL A 117 3.94 -1.87 7.10
N THR A 118 4.60 -2.98 6.77
CA THR A 118 5.96 -3.25 7.25
C THR A 118 6.93 -2.18 6.74
N SER A 119 6.83 -1.77 5.48
CA SER A 119 7.70 -0.74 4.91
C SER A 119 7.57 0.61 5.62
N VAL A 120 6.35 1.04 5.94
CA VAL A 120 6.09 2.28 6.70
C VAL A 120 6.65 2.19 8.11
N LEU A 121 6.41 1.08 8.81
CA LEU A 121 6.95 0.87 10.15
C LEU A 121 8.48 0.90 10.16
N VAL A 122 9.12 0.24 9.20
CA VAL A 122 10.59 0.26 9.07
C VAL A 122 11.09 1.67 8.77
N MET A 123 10.43 2.42 7.87
CA MET A 123 10.80 3.80 7.56
C MET A 123 10.76 4.70 8.81
N TRP A 124 9.68 4.63 9.59
CA TRP A 124 9.56 5.39 10.84
C TRP A 124 10.61 4.97 11.86
N LEU A 125 10.82 3.66 12.04
CA LEU A 125 11.80 3.14 12.97
C LEU A 125 13.22 3.62 12.61
N LEU A 126 13.60 3.54 11.33
CA LEU A 126 14.89 4.03 10.86
C LEU A 126 15.04 5.54 11.07
N ALA A 127 13.98 6.31 10.80
CA ALA A 127 14.02 7.75 11.00
C ALA A 127 14.18 8.15 12.47
N VAL A 128 13.44 7.51 13.36
CA VAL A 128 13.47 7.81 14.80
C VAL A 128 14.76 7.33 15.46
N LEU A 129 15.29 6.18 15.06
CA LEU A 129 16.51 5.62 15.68
C LEU A 129 17.79 6.19 15.09
N PHE A 130 17.83 6.52 13.79
CA PHE A 130 19.07 6.91 13.11
C PHE A 130 19.06 8.36 12.61
N LEU A 131 18.05 8.78 11.83
CA LEU A 131 18.07 10.11 11.20
C LEU A 131 17.88 11.23 12.22
N LEU A 132 16.76 11.24 12.95
CA LEU A 132 16.41 12.33 13.86
C LEU A 132 17.43 12.53 15.01
N PRO A 133 18.02 11.48 15.61
CA PRO A 133 19.06 11.65 16.63
C PRO A 133 20.39 12.14 16.07
N ALA A 134 20.69 11.87 14.80
CA ALA A 134 21.91 12.33 14.13
C ALA A 134 21.82 13.79 13.65
N MET A 135 20.61 14.33 13.49
CA MET A 135 20.36 15.75 13.21
C MET A 135 20.43 16.60 14.49
N ARG A 136 21.64 16.73 15.05
CA ARG A 136 21.95 17.63 16.17
C ARG A 136 22.66 18.87 15.68
#